data_AF-A0A960HKU4-F1
#
_entry.id   AF-A0A960HKU4-F1
#
_cell.length_a   1.000
_cell.length_b   1.000
_cell.length_c   1.000
_cell.angle_alpha   90.00
_cell.angle_beta   90.00
_cell.angle_gamma   90.00
#
_symmetry.space_group_name_H-M   'P 1'
#
loop_
_entity.id
_entity.type
_entity.pdbx_description
1 polymer ?
#
loop_
_entity_poly.entity_id
_entity_poly.type
_entity_poly.pdbx_seq_one_letter_code
_entity_poly.pdbx_strand_id
1 'polypeptide(L)'
;MLRRTTLAVLTLLALVVPLAAGCSSDTTDSAKETVESAKDDAAQAADDAEVRAQAEALRASMKANDTADEEGVRSVDALDQAVEDLPGDPEVSGIDDGDGDGLDDDGKVQLTVGGSHACVTLPESGEEIDVTDGEC
;
A
#
# COMPACT_ATOMS: atom_id res chain seq x y z
N MET A 1 -2.53 20.51 55.04
CA MET A 1 -3.40 21.41 54.27
C MET A 1 -4.31 20.57 53.41
N LEU A 2 -5.61 20.72 53.58
CA LEU A 2 -6.68 19.96 52.91
C LEU A 2 -7.20 20.81 51.74
N ARG A 3 -7.27 20.26 50.51
CA ARG A 3 -8.12 20.70 49.37
C ARG A 3 -8.03 19.60 48.30
N ARG A 4 -8.93 18.61 48.28
CA ARG A 4 -10.27 18.60 47.65
C ARG A 4 -10.25 18.90 46.14
N THR A 5 -10.39 17.81 45.36
CA THR A 5 -11.33 17.59 44.24
C THR A 5 -11.43 18.64 43.14
N THR A 6 -11.19 18.24 41.89
CA THR A 6 -12.25 18.18 40.87
C THR A 6 -11.84 17.27 39.70
N LEU A 7 -12.64 16.22 39.44
CA LEU A 7 -12.75 15.61 38.12
C LEU A 7 -13.30 16.67 37.15
N ALA A 8 -12.77 16.71 35.94
CA ALA A 8 -13.48 17.28 34.78
C ALA A 8 -13.38 16.27 33.63
N VAL A 9 -14.35 15.36 33.61
CA VAL A 9 -14.69 14.50 32.48
C VAL A 9 -15.13 15.42 31.34
N LEU A 10 -14.33 15.53 30.28
CA LEU A 10 -14.74 16.18 29.04
C LEU A 10 -15.39 15.12 28.13
N THR A 11 -16.59 14.71 28.50
CA THR A 11 -17.51 13.97 27.63
C THR A 11 -17.98 14.91 26.52
N LEU A 12 -17.47 14.71 25.30
CA LEU A 12 -17.99 15.34 24.09
C LEU A 12 -18.19 14.27 23.01
N LEU A 13 -19.22 13.45 23.18
CA LEU A 13 -19.82 12.69 22.08
C LEU A 13 -21.31 12.48 22.39
N ALA A 14 -22.03 13.60 22.44
CA ALA A 14 -23.48 13.61 22.35
C ALA A 14 -23.88 13.50 20.87
N LEU A 15 -23.88 12.27 20.36
CA LEU A 15 -24.60 11.88 19.15
C LEU A 15 -25.49 10.67 19.48
N VAL A 16 -26.24 10.79 20.57
CA VAL A 16 -27.41 9.94 20.83
C VAL A 16 -28.59 10.61 20.12
N VAL A 17 -28.73 10.33 18.83
CA VAL A 17 -29.96 10.65 18.10
C VAL A 17 -31.05 9.70 18.62
N PRO A 18 -32.19 10.21 19.13
CA PRO A 18 -33.28 9.34 19.54
C PRO A 18 -33.87 8.68 18.30
N LEU A 19 -33.64 7.36 18.17
CA LEU A 19 -34.31 6.49 17.21
C LEU A 19 -35.78 6.38 17.59
N ALA A 20 -36.56 7.40 17.26
CA ALA A 20 -38.00 7.35 17.23
C ALA A 20 -38.42 6.51 16.02
N ALA A 21 -39.24 5.50 16.30
CA ALA A 21 -39.84 4.59 15.34
C ALA A 21 -40.45 5.32 14.14
N GLY A 22 -39.93 4.99 12.95
CA GLY A 22 -40.42 5.42 11.65
C GLY A 22 -39.71 4.60 10.57
N CYS A 23 -39.91 3.28 10.56
CA CYS A 23 -39.37 2.37 9.56
C CYS A 23 -40.01 2.65 8.18
N SER A 24 -39.45 3.62 7.44
CA SER A 24 -39.49 3.59 5.97
C SER A 24 -38.25 2.83 5.52
N SER A 25 -38.43 1.86 4.63
CA SER A 25 -37.35 1.03 4.07
C SER A 25 -36.16 1.88 3.58
N ASP A 26 -36.45 3.06 3.04
CA ASP A 26 -35.46 4.03 2.53
C ASP A 26 -34.37 4.42 3.55
N THR A 27 -34.69 4.55 4.84
CA THR A 27 -33.68 4.94 5.85
C THR A 27 -32.74 3.78 6.20
N THR A 28 -33.22 2.54 6.08
CA THR A 28 -32.38 1.34 6.30
C THR A 28 -31.49 1.09 5.08
N ASP A 29 -32.02 1.33 3.88
CA ASP A 29 -31.28 1.18 2.63
C ASP A 29 -30.12 2.20 2.53
N SER A 30 -30.35 3.48 2.81
CA SER A 30 -29.26 4.49 2.82
C SER A 30 -28.20 4.23 3.89
N ALA A 31 -28.59 3.71 5.06
CA ALA A 31 -27.65 3.33 6.11
C ALA A 31 -26.78 2.13 5.69
N LYS A 32 -27.36 1.16 4.99
CA LYS A 32 -26.63 0.00 4.45
C LYS A 32 -25.65 0.43 3.37
N GLU A 33 -26.06 1.27 2.41
CA GLU A 33 -25.18 1.79 1.37
C GLU A 33 -23.98 2.54 1.96
N THR A 34 -24.22 3.40 2.95
CA THR A 34 -23.13 4.15 3.63
C THR A 34 -22.14 3.21 4.32
N VAL A 35 -22.64 2.15 4.97
CA VAL A 35 -21.78 1.17 5.67
C VAL A 35 -20.98 0.32 4.69
N GLU A 36 -21.56 -0.08 3.56
CA GLU A 36 -20.84 -0.85 2.54
C GLU A 36 -19.76 0.03 1.88
N SER A 37 -20.07 1.28 1.49
CA SER A 37 -19.06 2.20 0.95
C SER A 37 -17.91 2.45 1.94
N ALA A 38 -18.21 2.61 3.24
CA ALA A 38 -17.17 2.80 4.24
C ALA A 38 -16.27 1.56 4.43
N LYS A 39 -16.80 0.35 4.18
CA LYS A 39 -15.99 -0.88 4.20
C LYS A 39 -15.12 -0.98 2.95
N ASP A 40 -15.66 -0.66 1.79
CA ASP A 40 -14.93 -0.66 0.52
C ASP A 40 -13.78 0.35 0.58
N ASP A 41 -14.03 1.57 1.07
CA ASP A 41 -13.00 2.59 1.29
C ASP A 41 -11.92 2.10 2.28
N ALA A 42 -12.32 1.41 3.34
CA ALA A 42 -11.38 0.87 4.32
C ALA A 42 -10.54 -0.31 3.79
N ALA A 43 -11.15 -1.16 2.95
CA ALA A 43 -10.45 -2.24 2.25
C ALA A 43 -9.45 -1.67 1.25
N GLN A 44 -9.88 -0.73 0.40
CA GLN A 44 -9.01 -0.04 -0.54
C GLN A 44 -7.82 0.64 0.15
N ALA A 45 -8.07 1.35 1.27
CA ALA A 45 -6.99 1.98 2.02
C ALA A 45 -6.02 0.97 2.66
N ALA A 46 -6.49 -0.24 3.00
CA ALA A 46 -5.63 -1.31 3.48
C ALA A 46 -4.77 -1.88 2.34
N ASP A 47 -5.37 -2.11 1.17
CA ASP A 47 -4.67 -2.59 -0.03
C ASP A 47 -3.64 -1.57 -0.52
N ASP A 48 -3.96 -0.27 -0.50
CA ASP A 48 -3.03 0.83 -0.84
C ASP A 48 -1.83 0.86 0.13
N ALA A 49 -2.07 0.67 1.43
CA ALA A 49 -1.01 0.62 2.43
C ALA A 49 -0.17 -0.66 2.29
N GLU A 50 -0.80 -1.78 1.94
CA GLU A 50 -0.12 -3.05 1.73
C GLU A 50 0.78 -2.98 0.50
N VAL A 51 0.28 -2.55 -0.66
CA VAL A 51 1.09 -2.46 -1.89
C VAL A 51 2.26 -1.48 -1.73
N ARG A 52 2.05 -0.36 -1.01
CA ARG A 52 3.13 0.57 -0.62
C ARG A 52 4.19 -0.15 0.20
N ALA A 53 3.79 -0.93 1.20
CA ALA A 53 4.71 -1.66 2.05
C ALA A 53 5.49 -2.72 1.26
N GLN A 54 4.84 -3.41 0.31
CA GLN A 54 5.50 -4.36 -0.59
C GLN A 54 6.53 -3.68 -1.49
N ALA A 55 6.20 -2.52 -2.05
CA ALA A 55 7.12 -1.78 -2.91
C ALA A 55 8.34 -1.26 -2.13
N GLU A 56 8.16 -0.82 -0.88
CA GLU A 56 9.29 -0.48 0.00
C GLU A 56 10.08 -1.71 0.45
N ALA A 57 9.43 -2.88 0.58
CA ALA A 57 10.13 -4.14 0.83
C ALA A 57 10.97 -4.55 -0.39
N LEU A 58 10.46 -4.41 -1.61
CA LEU A 58 11.22 -4.64 -2.85
C LEU A 58 12.44 -3.71 -2.89
N ARG A 59 12.22 -2.43 -2.64
CA ARG A 59 13.28 -1.43 -2.55
C ARG A 59 14.36 -1.82 -1.54
N ALA A 60 13.95 -2.28 -0.36
CA ALA A 60 14.89 -2.69 0.69
C ALA A 60 15.63 -3.98 0.33
N SER A 61 14.94 -4.95 -0.29
CA SER A 61 15.51 -6.19 -0.78
C SER A 61 16.57 -5.91 -1.86
N MET A 62 16.24 -5.10 -2.87
CA MET A 62 17.18 -4.68 -3.91
C MET A 62 18.42 -3.99 -3.35
N LYS A 63 18.28 -3.14 -2.33
CA LYS A 63 19.42 -2.47 -1.68
C LYS A 63 20.31 -3.39 -0.84
N ALA A 64 19.85 -4.60 -0.55
CA ALA A 64 20.59 -5.60 0.20
C ALA A 64 20.95 -6.81 -0.64
N ASN A 65 20.68 -6.77 -1.95
CA ASN A 65 20.85 -7.89 -2.86
C ASN A 65 22.27 -7.85 -3.45
N ASP A 66 23.05 -8.90 -3.19
CA ASP A 66 24.43 -9.02 -3.67
C ASP A 66 24.52 -8.98 -5.22
N THR A 67 23.53 -9.53 -5.93
CA THR A 67 23.46 -9.46 -7.40
C THR A 67 23.22 -8.03 -7.87
N ALA A 68 22.37 -7.26 -7.19
CA ALA A 68 22.15 -5.85 -7.51
C ALA A 68 23.42 -5.00 -7.27
N ASP A 69 24.22 -5.33 -6.26
CA ASP A 69 25.50 -4.66 -5.99
C ASP A 69 26.55 -4.95 -7.10
N GLU A 70 26.52 -6.15 -7.67
CA GLU A 70 27.47 -6.59 -8.70
C GLU A 70 27.06 -6.18 -10.12
N GLU A 71 25.77 -6.29 -10.44
CA GLU A 71 25.22 -6.15 -11.79
C GLU A 71 24.38 -4.89 -11.98
N GLY A 72 24.00 -4.23 -10.88
CA GLY A 72 23.18 -3.02 -10.86
C GLY A 72 21.72 -3.29 -10.53
N VAL A 73 21.04 -2.25 -10.05
CA VAL A 73 19.63 -2.33 -9.60
C VAL A 73 18.62 -2.61 -10.72
N ARG A 74 19.05 -2.58 -11.99
CA ARG A 74 18.23 -2.97 -13.15
C ARG A 74 18.49 -4.40 -13.61
N SER A 75 19.41 -5.16 -13.00
CA SER A 75 19.60 -6.57 -13.35
C SER A 75 18.29 -7.33 -13.16
N VAL A 76 17.82 -8.00 -14.22
CA VAL A 76 16.60 -8.82 -14.18
C VAL A 76 16.75 -9.93 -13.14
N ASP A 77 17.92 -10.57 -13.08
CA ASP A 77 18.21 -11.61 -12.09
C ASP A 77 18.13 -11.06 -10.65
N ALA A 78 18.62 -9.84 -10.42
CA ALA A 78 18.52 -9.20 -9.11
C ALA A 78 17.06 -8.83 -8.75
N LEU A 79 16.30 -8.34 -9.72
CA LEU A 79 14.88 -8.01 -9.55
C LEU A 79 14.05 -9.25 -9.23
N ASP A 80 14.27 -10.35 -9.96
CA ASP A 80 13.59 -11.62 -9.72
C ASP A 80 13.89 -12.15 -8.31
N GLN A 81 15.16 -12.14 -7.90
CA GLN A 81 15.54 -12.52 -6.52
C GLN A 81 14.85 -11.63 -5.47
N ALA A 82 14.84 -10.31 -5.69
CA ALA A 82 14.25 -9.39 -4.74
C ALA A 82 12.72 -9.53 -4.65
N VAL A 83 12.06 -9.91 -5.75
CA VAL A 83 10.63 -10.25 -5.80
C VAL A 83 10.34 -11.55 -5.05
N GLU A 84 11.19 -12.58 -5.18
CA GLU A 84 11.05 -13.84 -4.44
C GLU A 84 11.14 -13.64 -2.91
N ASP A 85 11.84 -12.60 -2.46
CA ASP A 85 11.98 -12.25 -1.05
C ASP A 85 10.82 -11.42 -0.48
N LEU A 86 9.84 -11.03 -1.31
CA LEU A 86 8.70 -10.24 -0.86
C LEU A 86 7.80 -11.06 0.08
N PRO A 87 7.32 -10.47 1.19
CA PRO A 87 6.36 -11.14 2.05
C PRO A 87 5.01 -11.30 1.34
N GLY A 88 4.34 -12.44 1.48
CA GLY A 88 3.07 -12.69 0.80
C GLY A 88 3.28 -13.03 -0.68
N ASP A 89 2.31 -12.69 -1.53
CA ASP A 89 2.34 -13.01 -2.95
C ASP A 89 1.72 -11.86 -3.77
N PRO A 90 2.33 -10.65 -3.80
CA PRO A 90 1.87 -9.58 -4.66
C PRO A 90 1.99 -9.97 -6.14
N GLU A 91 1.09 -9.46 -6.98
CA GLU A 91 1.29 -9.56 -8.42
C GLU A 91 2.39 -8.57 -8.82
N VAL A 92 3.39 -9.02 -9.58
CA VAL A 92 4.51 -8.19 -10.05
C VAL A 92 4.57 -8.20 -11.57
N SER A 93 4.83 -7.04 -12.16
CA SER A 93 4.95 -6.85 -13.61
C SER A 93 5.93 -5.72 -13.94
N GLY A 94 6.31 -5.61 -15.21
CA GLY A 94 7.18 -4.53 -15.72
C GLY A 94 8.65 -4.90 -15.85
N ILE A 95 9.08 -6.04 -15.29
CA ILE A 95 10.44 -6.58 -15.52
C ILE A 95 10.50 -7.12 -16.96
N ASP A 96 11.19 -6.40 -17.85
CA ASP A 96 11.32 -6.74 -19.29
C ASP A 96 12.75 -6.51 -19.80
N ASP A 97 13.34 -7.57 -20.37
CA ASP A 97 14.64 -7.55 -21.06
C ASP A 97 14.40 -7.87 -22.55
N GLY A 98 13.95 -6.86 -23.28
CA GLY A 98 13.56 -7.00 -24.68
C GLY A 98 14.75 -7.15 -25.62
N ASP A 99 15.93 -6.66 -25.23
CA ASP A 99 17.15 -6.69 -26.05
C ASP A 99 18.14 -7.80 -25.67
N GLY A 100 17.93 -8.47 -24.54
CA GLY A 100 18.64 -9.67 -24.09
C GLY A 100 19.97 -9.37 -23.42
N ASP A 101 20.15 -8.18 -22.86
CA ASP A 101 21.38 -7.78 -22.18
C ASP A 101 21.39 -8.09 -20.66
N GLY A 102 20.26 -8.59 -20.13
CA GLY A 102 20.06 -8.95 -18.73
C GLY A 102 19.60 -7.80 -17.84
N LEU A 103 19.32 -6.62 -18.41
CA LEU A 103 18.82 -5.46 -17.69
C LEU A 103 17.36 -5.16 -18.04
N ASP A 104 16.65 -4.60 -17.06
CA ASP A 104 15.32 -4.07 -17.26
C ASP A 104 15.35 -2.79 -18.13
N ASP A 105 14.61 -2.84 -19.23
CA ASP A 105 14.66 -1.85 -20.32
C ASP A 105 14.17 -0.46 -19.87
N ASP A 106 13.07 -0.41 -19.11
CA ASP A 106 12.41 0.85 -18.76
C ASP A 106 12.64 1.30 -17.31
N GLY A 107 13.15 0.41 -16.46
CA GLY A 107 13.42 0.65 -15.04
C GLY A 107 12.16 0.75 -14.20
N LYS A 108 11.06 0.10 -14.58
CA LYS A 108 9.76 0.24 -13.91
C LYS A 108 9.19 -1.11 -13.50
N VAL A 109 9.08 -1.31 -12.19
CA VAL A 109 8.43 -2.50 -11.63
C VAL A 109 7.14 -2.10 -10.94
N GLN A 110 6.02 -2.66 -11.38
CA GLN A 110 4.72 -2.47 -10.77
C GLN A 110 4.37 -3.64 -9.86
N LEU A 111 3.96 -3.33 -8.63
CA LEU A 111 3.35 -4.27 -7.70
C LEU A 111 1.85 -4.03 -7.61
N THR A 112 1.09 -5.11 -7.45
CA THR A 112 -0.37 -5.08 -7.28
C THR A 112 -0.83 -5.98 -6.14
N VAL A 113 -1.67 -5.42 -5.25
CA VAL A 113 -2.31 -6.13 -4.14
C VAL A 113 -3.75 -5.65 -4.05
N GLY A 114 -4.73 -6.56 -4.06
CA GLY A 114 -6.15 -6.20 -3.92
C GLY A 114 -6.71 -5.27 -5.01
N GLY A 115 -5.98 -5.03 -6.10
CA GLY A 115 -6.32 -4.02 -7.12
C GLY A 115 -5.73 -2.62 -6.84
N SER A 116 -4.96 -2.47 -5.76
CA SER A 116 -4.10 -1.32 -5.52
C SER A 116 -2.74 -1.51 -6.18
N HIS A 117 -2.11 -0.40 -6.57
CA HIS A 117 -0.86 -0.41 -7.34
C HIS A 117 0.21 0.45 -6.66
N ALA A 118 1.46 0.04 -6.78
CA ALA A 118 2.62 0.87 -6.51
C ALA A 118 3.67 0.68 -7.62
N CYS A 119 4.34 1.77 -7.96
CA CYS A 119 5.40 1.78 -8.97
C CYS A 119 6.76 1.97 -8.30
N VAL A 120 7.69 1.07 -8.60
CA VAL A 120 9.09 1.15 -8.23
C VAL A 120 9.89 1.59 -9.46
N THR A 121 10.59 2.72 -9.34
CA THR A 121 11.42 3.26 -10.42
C THR A 121 12.90 3.05 -10.11
N LEU A 122 13.59 2.41 -11.04
CA LEU A 122 15.00 2.04 -11.00
C LEU A 122 15.78 3.01 -11.89
N PRO A 123 16.85 3.65 -11.38
CA PRO A 123 17.63 4.57 -12.18
C PRO A 123 18.46 3.83 -13.24
N GLU A 124 18.74 4.47 -14.37
CA GLU A 124 19.69 3.94 -15.38
C GLU A 124 21.12 3.82 -14.81
N SER A 125 21.43 4.60 -13.76
CA SER A 125 22.72 4.54 -13.08
C SER A 125 22.59 4.97 -11.62
N GLY A 126 23.36 4.34 -10.74
CA GLY A 126 23.31 4.55 -9.30
C GLY A 126 22.34 3.60 -8.60
N GLU A 127 22.10 3.86 -7.31
CA GLU A 127 21.43 2.92 -6.39
C GLU A 127 20.13 3.50 -5.82
N GLU A 128 19.73 4.70 -6.26
CA GLU A 128 18.55 5.38 -5.73
C GLU A 128 17.28 4.88 -6.41
N ILE A 129 16.66 3.89 -5.76
CA ILE A 129 15.35 3.35 -6.15
C ILE A 129 14.24 4.23 -5.54
N ASP A 130 13.26 4.61 -6.34
CA ASP A 130 12.09 5.40 -5.94
C ASP A 130 10.81 4.55 -5.87
N VAL A 131 9.90 4.92 -4.96
CA VAL A 131 8.61 4.23 -4.78
C VAL A 131 7.48 5.26 -4.76
N THR A 132 6.55 5.13 -5.69
CA THR A 132 5.36 5.98 -5.81
C THR A 132 4.08 5.14 -5.77
N ASP A 133 2.99 5.76 -5.31
CA ASP A 133 1.68 5.12 -5.29
C ASP A 133 1.04 5.20 -6.68
N GLY A 134 0.31 4.16 -7.09
CA GLY A 134 -0.31 4.04 -8.41
C GLY A 134 0.48 3.18 -9.40
N GLU A 135 -0.03 3.10 -10.63
CA GLU A 135 0.54 2.31 -11.72
C GLU A 135 1.87 2.88 -12.25
N CYS A 136 2.67 2.02 -12.87
CA CYS A 136 3.81 2.41 -13.70
C CYS A 136 3.36 2.75 -15.14
#